data_AF-A0A920G877-F1
#
_entry.id   AF-A0A920G877-F1
#
_cell.length_a   1.000
_cell.length_b   1.000
_cell.length_c   1.000
_cell.angle_alpha   90.00
_cell.angle_beta   90.00
_cell.angle_gamma   90.00
#
_symmetry.space_group_name_H-M   'P 1'
#
loop_
_entity.id
_entity.type
_entity.pdbx_description
1 polymer ?
#
loop_
_entity_poly.entity_id
_entity_poly.type
_entity_poly.pdbx_seq_one_letter_code
_entity_poly.pdbx_strand_id
1 'polypeptide(L)' 'MITNFHLPESTLIMLVSAFAGVETIRDAYRVAVENRYRFFSYGDAMFLARKRVA' A
#
# COMPACT_ATOMS: atom_id res chain seq x y z
N MET A 1 -8.67 -4.76 3.54
CA MET A 1 -8.77 -4.23 2.17
C MET A 1 -7.73 -4.95 1.33
N ILE A 2 -8.14 -5.52 0.20
CA ILE A 2 -7.22 -6.06 -0.82
C ILE A 2 -7.15 -5.02 -1.93
N THR A 3 -5.94 -4.63 -2.34
CA THR A 3 -5.73 -3.60 -3.36
C THR A 3 -4.33 -3.74 -3.97
N ASN A 4 -4.08 -3.13 -5.12
CA ASN A 4 -2.78 -3.19 -5.80
C ASN A 4 -1.77 -2.23 -5.16
N PHE A 5 -0.50 -2.31 -5.60
CA PHE A 5 0.47 -1.22 -5.42
C PHE A 5 0.21 -0.09 -6.42
N HIS A 6 -0.14 1.07 -5.90
CA HIS A 6 -0.46 2.31 -6.63
C HIS A 6 0.78 3.18 -6.85
N LEU A 7 0.73 4.02 -7.87
CA LEU A 7 1.82 4.96 -8.16
C LEU A 7 1.92 6.06 -7.08
N PRO A 8 3.13 6.64 -6.88
CA PRO A 8 3.29 7.89 -6.14
C PRO A 8 2.34 8.96 -6.67
N GLU A 9 1.87 9.84 -5.78
CA GLU A 9 1.01 11.00 -6.12
C GLU A 9 -0.38 10.66 -6.69
N SER A 10 -0.79 9.39 -6.67
CA SER A 10 -2.16 8.98 -7.02
C SER A 10 -3.17 9.24 -5.89
N THR A 11 -4.44 9.46 -6.23
CA THR A 11 -5.52 9.52 -5.23
C THR A 11 -5.71 8.19 -4.50
N LEU A 12 -5.38 7.08 -5.15
CA LEU A 12 -5.39 5.75 -4.54
C LEU A 12 -4.32 5.60 -3.46
N ILE A 13 -3.13 6.19 -3.63
CA ILE A 13 -2.13 6.17 -2.55
C ILE A 13 -2.60 6.96 -1.32
N MET A 14 -3.37 8.04 -1.53
CA MET A 14 -4.00 8.79 -0.44
C MET A 14 -5.06 7.95 0.28
N LEU A 15 -5.93 7.25 -0.46
CA LEU A 15 -6.97 6.38 0.09
C LEU A 15 -6.38 5.27 0.98
N VAL A 16 -5.38 4.54 0.48
CA VAL A 16 -4.78 3.43 1.25
C VAL A 16 -4.00 3.96 2.46
N SER A 17 -3.42 5.16 2.36
CA SER A 17 -2.75 5.83 3.49
C SER A 17 -3.72 6.28 4.57
N ALA A 18 -4.90 6.78 4.19
CA ALA A 18 -5.97 7.10 5.14
C ALA A 18 -6.51 5.84 5.83
N PHE A 19 -6.54 4.70 5.14
CA PHE A 19 -7.01 3.43 5.70
C PHE A 19 -6.01 2.77 6.66
N ALA A 20 -4.71 2.73 6.32
CA ALA A 20 -3.70 1.95 7.05
C ALA A 20 -2.63 2.79 7.77
N GLY A 21 -2.64 4.11 7.58
CA GLY A 21 -1.62 5.04 8.08
C GLY A 21 -0.47 5.23 7.09
N VAL A 22 0.03 6.47 6.98
CA VAL A 22 1.07 6.87 6.03
C VAL A 22 2.37 6.08 6.22
N GLU A 23 2.85 5.96 7.46
CA GLU A 23 4.11 5.26 7.75
C GLU A 23 4.02 3.76 7.44
N THR A 24 2.89 3.12 7.76
CA THR A 24 2.64 1.71 7.40
C THR A 24 2.73 1.50 5.88
N ILE A 25 2.14 2.41 5.09
CA ILE A 25 2.18 2.33 3.63
C ILE A 25 3.59 2.60 3.09
N ARG A 26 4.31 3.58 3.64
CA ARG A 26 5.71 3.87 3.27
C ARG A 26 6.62 2.66 3.51
N ASP A 27 6.50 2.03 4.67
CA ASP A 27 7.27 0.83 5.01
C ASP A 27 6.94 -0.34 4.08
N ALA A 28 5.64 -0.56 3.79
CA ALA A 28 5.22 -1.60 2.86
C ALA A 28 5.79 -1.37 1.44
N TYR A 29 5.82 -0.12 0.97
CA TYR A 29 6.41 0.22 -0.33
C TYR A 29 7.91 0.01 -0.39
N ARG A 30 8.64 0.37 0.68
CA ARG A 30 10.08 0.10 0.78
C ARG A 30 10.37 -1.39 0.63
N VAL A 31 9.67 -2.22 1.41
CA VAL A 31 9.80 -3.69 1.33
C VAL A 31 9.43 -4.21 -0.06
N ALA A 32 8.35 -3.72 -0.67
CA ALA A 32 7.92 -4.12 -1.99
C ALA A 32 8.97 -3.79 -3.08
N VAL A 33 9.60 -2.62 -3.00
CA VAL A 33 10.69 -2.22 -3.92
C VAL A 33 11.93 -3.09 -3.73
N GLU A 34 12.36 -3.29 -2.48
CA GLU A 34 13.52 -4.15 -2.14
C GLU A 34 13.34 -5.58 -2.65
N ASN A 35 12.12 -6.11 -2.56
CA ASN A 35 11.77 -7.47 -3.00
C ASN A 35 11.29 -7.55 -4.45
N ARG A 36 11.37 -6.45 -5.22
CA ARG A 36 11.00 -6.39 -6.65
C ARG A 36 9.58 -6.86 -6.95
N TYR A 37 8.63 -6.46 -6.11
CA TYR A 37 7.21 -6.65 -6.39
C TYR A 37 6.83 -5.93 -7.68
N ARG A 38 5.83 -6.45 -8.38
CA ARG A 38 5.27 -5.85 -9.58
C ARG A 38 4.21 -4.84 -9.17
N PHE A 39 4.31 -3.62 -9.67
CA PHE A 39 3.37 -2.53 -9.35
C PHE A 39 2.27 -2.44 -10.41
N PHE A 40 1.28 -1.55 -10.17
CA PHE A 40 0.23 -1.18 -11.12
C PHE A 40 -0.91 -2.21 -11.28
N SER A 41 -1.71 -2.09 -12.34
CA SER A 41 -3.00 -2.77 -12.51
C SER A 41 -2.93 -4.29 -12.52
N TYR A 42 -1.86 -4.86 -13.06
CA TYR A 42 -1.64 -6.32 -13.16
C TYR A 42 -0.47 -6.80 -12.31
N GLY A 43 -0.03 -5.96 -11.38
CA GLY A 43 1.04 -6.28 -10.45
C GLY A 43 0.57 -7.18 -9.31
N ASP A 44 1.37 -7.19 -8.26
CA ASP A 44 1.07 -7.88 -7.02
C ASP A 44 0.10 -7.05 -6.16
N ALA A 45 -0.47 -7.70 -5.15
CA ALA A 45 -1.48 -7.11 -4.28
C ALA A 45 -0.95 -6.89 -2.85
N MET A 46 -1.52 -5.90 -2.19
CA MET A 46 -1.41 -5.66 -0.76
C MET A 46 -2.66 -6.14 -0.04
N PHE A 47 -2.46 -6.74 1.14
CA PHE A 47 -3.52 -6.98 2.11
C PHE A 47 -3.36 -6.02 3.30
N LEU A 48 -4.32 -5.10 3.46
CA LEU A 48 -4.32 -4.10 4.52
C LEU A 48 -5.39 -4.42 5.56
N ALA A 49 -4.97 -4.64 6.80
CA ALA A 49 -5.86 -4.81 7.94
C ALA A 49 -6.03 -3.49 8.69
N ARG A 50 -7.27 -3.20 9.15
CA ARG A 50 -7.51 -2.04 10.00
C ARG A 50 -6.80 -2.24 11.33
N LYS A 51 -5.94 -1.30 11.73
CA LYS A 51 -5.43 -1.27 13.11
C LYS A 51 -6.63 -1.10 14.06
N ARG A 52 -6.78 -2.03 15.00
CA ARG A 52 -7.73 -1.84 16.11
C ARG A 52 -7.14 -0.76 17.01
N VAL A 53 -7.88 0.33 17.17
CA VAL A 53 -7.59 1.32 18.21
C VAL A 53 -8.15 0.71 19.50
N ALA A 54 -7.30 0.57 20.51
CA ALA A 54 -7.71 0.14 21.85
C ALA A 54 -8.52 1.25 22.54
#